data_AF-A0A4Q4RZB4-F1
#
_entry.id   AF-A0A4Q4RZB4-F1
#
_cell.length_a   1.000
_cell.length_b   1.000
_cell.length_c   1.000
_cell.angle_alpha   90.00
_cell.angle_beta   90.00
_cell.angle_gamma   90.00
#
_symmetry.space_group_name_H-M   'P 1'
#
loop_
_entity.id
_entity.type
_entity.pdbx_description
1 polymer ?
#
loop_
_entity_poly.entity_id
_entity_poly.type
_entity_poly.pdbx_seq_one_letter_code
_entity_poly.pdbx_strand_id
1 'polypeptide(L)'
;MGNAADQHLEQSRSEIAARDKISELNAANSPLLRLPPEIRNMIYDSVFRDQVLALKGTGFALVEGEYDVIKTTEHVKQYLSLLRVSRQLYRETALLPYQLTTFKFGYFRYPWGKPLDVLEIFLLNRSWAQVSSLQNMEYVVKFDGFNNIFEHEYQYEKKSGTGLYWFAHLGLKPSDLAVHITVA
;
A
#
# COMPACT_ATOMS: atom_id res chain seq x y z
N MET A 1 47.13 16.35 -10.50
CA MET A 1 46.03 16.02 -9.55
C MET A 1 44.72 16.54 -10.15
N GLY A 2 44.15 15.82 -11.12
CA GLY A 2 42.78 16.05 -11.60
C GLY A 2 41.91 15.01 -10.89
N ASN A 3 41.32 15.42 -9.77
CA ASN A 3 39.94 15.85 -9.60
C ASN A 3 38.97 14.67 -9.56
N ALA A 4 38.81 14.11 -8.35
CA ALA A 4 37.73 13.18 -8.02
C ALA A 4 36.34 13.71 -8.43
N ALA A 5 36.19 15.03 -8.54
CA ALA A 5 34.98 15.68 -9.07
C ALA A 5 34.70 15.33 -10.54
N ASP A 6 35.73 15.26 -11.39
CA ASP A 6 35.59 14.93 -12.81
C ASP A 6 35.25 13.44 -12.99
N GLN A 7 35.83 12.57 -12.15
CA GLN A 7 35.50 11.14 -12.11
C GLN A 7 34.06 10.90 -11.65
N HIS A 8 33.58 11.64 -10.63
CA HIS A 8 32.20 11.53 -10.14
C HIS A 8 31.19 12.03 -11.17
N LEU A 9 31.51 13.10 -11.90
CA LEU A 9 30.65 13.62 -12.96
C LEU A 9 30.54 12.64 -14.14
N GLU A 10 31.66 12.02 -14.52
CA GLU A 10 31.67 11.02 -15.60
C GLU A 10 30.95 9.73 -15.22
N GLN A 11 31.11 9.27 -13.98
CA GLN A 11 30.32 8.16 -13.42
C GLN A 11 28.82 8.47 -13.45
N SER A 12 28.43 9.67 -13.02
CA SER A 12 27.02 10.10 -13.03
C SER A 12 26.43 10.10 -14.44
N ARG A 13 27.18 10.58 -15.43
CA ARG A 13 26.75 10.58 -16.85
C ARG A 13 26.61 9.17 -17.41
N SER A 14 27.56 8.29 -17.11
CA SER A 14 27.52 6.88 -17.52
C SER A 14 26.32 6.15 -16.91
N GLU A 15 26.00 6.39 -15.64
CA GLU A 15 24.82 5.85 -14.99
C GLU A 15 23.50 6.34 -15.62
N ILE A 16 23.42 7.62 -15.96
CA ILE A 16 22.24 8.19 -16.62
C ILE A 16 22.04 7.52 -17.98
N ALA A 17 23.09 7.45 -18.81
CA ALA A 17 23.02 6.80 -20.11
C ALA A 17 22.63 5.32 -20.02
N ALA A 18 23.10 4.60 -19.00
CA ALA A 18 22.71 3.21 -18.76
C ALA A 18 21.21 3.09 -18.37
N ARG A 19 20.69 4.01 -17.55
CA ARG A 19 19.26 4.05 -17.17
C ARG A 19 18.36 4.38 -18.36
N ASP A 20 18.80 5.29 -19.24
CA ASP A 20 18.07 5.67 -20.44
C ASP A 20 17.98 4.49 -21.40
N LYS A 21 19.09 3.80 -21.64
CA LYS A 21 19.13 2.59 -22.47
C LYS A 21 18.20 1.48 -21.95
N ILE A 22 18.13 1.27 -20.64
CA ILE A 22 17.19 0.31 -20.04
C ILE A 22 15.73 0.76 -20.26
N SER A 23 15.45 2.05 -20.15
CA SER A 23 14.10 2.59 -20.35
C SER A 23 13.64 2.42 -21.80
N GLU A 24 14.51 2.69 -22.77
CA GLU A 24 14.27 2.45 -24.20
C GLU A 24 14.01 0.97 -24.49
N LEU A 25 14.83 0.07 -23.94
CA LEU A 25 14.64 -1.38 -24.08
C LEU A 25 13.32 -1.84 -23.46
N ASN A 26 12.94 -1.30 -22.31
CA ASN A 26 11.67 -1.60 -21.67
C ASN A 26 10.50 -1.12 -22.53
N ALA A 27 10.57 0.08 -23.10
CA ALA A 27 9.53 0.60 -23.99
C ALA A 27 9.36 -0.28 -25.25
N ALA A 28 10.47 -0.76 -25.83
CA ALA A 28 10.44 -1.61 -27.02
C ALA A 28 9.98 -3.04 -26.74
N ASN A 29 10.40 -3.63 -25.61
CA ASN A 29 10.26 -5.07 -25.37
C ASN A 29 9.19 -5.43 -24.34
N SER A 30 8.77 -4.52 -23.47
CA SER A 30 7.74 -4.81 -22.46
C SER A 30 6.36 -4.87 -23.13
N PRO A 31 5.65 -6.02 -23.08
CA PRO A 31 4.29 -6.11 -23.60
C PRO A 31 3.35 -5.11 -22.92
N LEU A 32 3.53 -4.88 -21.61
CA LEU A 32 2.69 -3.98 -20.83
C LEU A 32 2.89 -2.50 -21.20
N LEU A 33 4.12 -2.07 -21.46
CA LEU A 33 4.40 -0.67 -21.83
C LEU A 33 3.98 -0.31 -23.25
N ARG A 34 3.84 -1.31 -24.13
CA ARG A 34 3.32 -1.13 -25.50
C ARG A 34 1.81 -1.00 -25.56
N LEU A 35 1.10 -1.32 -24.48
CA LEU A 35 -0.35 -1.16 -24.43
C LEU A 35 -0.71 0.32 -24.31
N PRO A 36 -1.78 0.78 -24.96
CA PRO A 36 -2.35 2.11 -24.72
C PRO A 36 -2.66 2.33 -23.23
N PRO A 37 -2.55 3.57 -22.72
CA PRO A 37 -2.84 3.89 -21.32
C PRO A 37 -4.20 3.38 -20.83
N GLU A 38 -5.22 3.39 -21.70
CA GLU A 38 -6.57 2.92 -21.41
C GLU A 38 -6.57 1.43 -21.03
N ILE A 39 -5.87 0.60 -21.80
CA ILE A 39 -5.78 -0.83 -21.54
C ILE A 39 -4.95 -1.10 -20.28
N ARG A 40 -3.89 -0.34 -20.03
CA ARG A 40 -3.12 -0.45 -18.78
C ARG A 40 -4.00 -0.14 -17.59
N ASN A 41 -4.78 0.94 -17.66
CA ASN A 41 -5.73 1.30 -16.61
C ASN A 41 -6.75 0.19 -16.38
N MET A 42 -7.31 -0.43 -17.43
CA MET A 42 -8.22 -1.58 -17.30
C MET A 42 -7.57 -2.78 -16.61
N ILE A 43 -6.30 -3.07 -16.90
CA ILE A 43 -5.54 -4.13 -16.22
C ILE A 43 -5.37 -3.81 -14.75
N TYR A 44 -4.89 -2.61 -14.42
CA TYR A 44 -4.71 -2.20 -13.02
C TYR A 44 -6.02 -2.14 -12.26
N ASP A 45 -7.09 -1.70 -12.91
CA ASP A 45 -8.43 -1.71 -12.37
C ASP A 45 -8.86 -3.14 -12.03
N SER A 46 -8.75 -4.06 -12.99
CA SER A 46 -9.10 -5.47 -12.80
C SER A 46 -8.27 -6.15 -11.69
N VAL A 47 -7.01 -5.74 -11.51
CA VAL A 47 -6.14 -6.28 -10.47
C VAL A 47 -6.51 -5.70 -9.12
N PHE A 48 -6.65 -4.37 -8.98
CA PHE A 48 -6.70 -3.70 -7.69
C PHE A 48 -8.11 -3.42 -7.16
N ARG A 49 -9.10 -3.32 -8.05
CA ARG A 49 -10.49 -2.99 -7.70
C ARG A 49 -11.12 -4.12 -6.89
N ASP A 50 -11.89 -3.73 -5.88
CA ASP A 50 -12.67 -4.59 -4.99
C ASP A 50 -11.84 -5.62 -4.21
N GLN A 51 -10.50 -5.51 -4.27
CA GLN A 51 -9.61 -6.33 -3.46
C GLN A 51 -9.63 -5.85 -2.01
N VAL A 52 -9.54 -6.80 -1.09
CA VAL A 52 -9.49 -6.52 0.34
C VAL A 52 -8.16 -7.01 0.90
N LEU A 53 -7.34 -6.09 1.39
CA LEU A 53 -6.13 -6.37 2.14
C LEU A 53 -6.45 -6.30 3.64
N ALA A 54 -6.60 -7.46 4.27
CA ALA A 54 -6.81 -7.55 5.70
C ALA A 54 -5.48 -7.67 6.44
N LEU A 55 -5.29 -6.88 7.48
CA LEU A 55 -4.13 -7.00 8.35
C LEU A 55 -4.25 -8.26 9.22
N LYS A 56 -3.24 -9.12 9.19
CA LYS A 56 -3.15 -10.37 9.94
C LYS A 56 -1.73 -10.53 10.49
N GLY A 57 -1.57 -10.65 11.81
CA GLY A 57 -0.26 -10.72 12.46
C GLY A 57 0.55 -9.45 12.19
N THR A 58 1.70 -9.58 11.53
CA THR A 58 2.62 -8.47 11.22
C THR A 58 2.51 -7.95 9.77
N GLY A 59 1.56 -8.46 8.96
CA GLY A 59 1.45 -8.09 7.55
C GLY A 59 0.02 -8.12 7.00
N PHE A 60 -0.14 -7.68 5.75
CA PHE A 60 -1.42 -7.77 5.04
C PHE A 60 -1.55 -9.11 4.31
N ALA A 61 -2.78 -9.57 4.18
CA ALA A 61 -3.16 -10.72 3.38
C ALA A 61 -4.36 -10.38 2.48
N LEU A 62 -4.39 -10.96 1.28
CA LEU A 62 -5.53 -10.83 0.35
C LEU A 62 -6.66 -11.73 0.82
N VAL A 63 -7.85 -11.15 0.94
CA VAL A 63 -9.08 -11.88 1.28
C VAL A 63 -9.83 -12.16 -0.02
N GLU A 64 -10.11 -13.43 -0.29
CA GLU A 64 -10.92 -13.86 -1.44
C GLU A 64 -12.13 -14.65 -0.94
N GLY A 65 -13.33 -14.19 -1.29
CA GLY A 65 -14.60 -14.84 -0.93
C GLY A 65 -15.18 -14.45 0.43
N GLU A 66 -16.35 -15.01 0.73
CA GLU A 66 -17.15 -14.75 1.95
C GLU A 66 -16.62 -15.50 3.18
N TYR A 67 -15.87 -16.57 2.93
CA TYR A 67 -15.07 -17.28 3.93
C TYR A 67 -13.63 -16.80 3.75
N ASP A 68 -12.99 -16.31 4.82
CA ASP A 68 -11.58 -15.87 4.90
C ASP A 68 -10.59 -16.93 4.34
N VAL A 69 -10.59 -17.22 3.03
CA VAL A 69 -9.59 -18.04 2.35
C VAL A 69 -8.42 -17.12 2.09
N ILE A 70 -7.59 -17.00 3.12
CA ILE A 70 -6.51 -16.03 3.20
C ILE A 70 -5.37 -16.48 2.27
N LYS A 71 -5.13 -15.72 1.21
CA LYS A 71 -3.88 -15.84 0.43
C LYS A 71 -2.78 -15.10 1.18
N THR A 72 -1.72 -15.83 1.53
CA THR A 72 -0.60 -15.40 2.39
C THR A 72 0.12 -14.13 1.91
N THR A 73 0.98 -13.54 2.75
CA THR A 73 1.82 -12.36 2.47
C THR A 73 2.59 -12.43 1.14
N GLU A 74 2.95 -13.63 0.68
CA GLU A 74 3.64 -13.82 -0.60
C GLU A 74 2.75 -13.43 -1.80
N HIS A 75 1.45 -13.70 -1.71
CA HIS A 75 0.47 -13.27 -2.71
C HIS A 75 0.31 -11.75 -2.73
N VAL A 76 0.47 -11.07 -1.59
CA VAL A 76 0.45 -9.60 -1.54
C VAL A 76 1.68 -9.00 -2.21
N LYS A 77 2.85 -9.64 -2.11
CA LYS A 77 4.04 -9.19 -2.86
C LYS A 77 3.84 -9.36 -4.37
N GLN A 78 3.27 -10.49 -4.79
CA GLN A 78 2.92 -10.74 -6.19
C GLN A 78 1.86 -9.74 -6.68
N TYR A 79 0.87 -9.43 -5.86
CA TYR A 79 -0.16 -8.44 -6.13
C TYR A 79 0.41 -7.05 -6.38
N LEU A 80 1.37 -6.61 -5.57
CA LEU A 80 2.05 -5.34 -5.75
C LEU A 80 3.21 -5.38 -6.77
N SER A 81 3.55 -6.57 -7.30
CA SER A 81 4.70 -6.74 -8.20
C SER A 81 4.53 -6.01 -9.53
N LEU A 82 3.29 -5.87 -10.02
CA LEU A 82 2.96 -5.14 -11.24
C LEU A 82 3.36 -3.66 -11.20
N LEU A 83 3.43 -3.07 -10.01
CA LEU A 83 3.89 -1.70 -9.83
C LEU A 83 5.41 -1.58 -10.00
N ARG A 84 6.16 -2.67 -9.80
CA ARG A 84 7.63 -2.66 -9.68
C ARG A 84 8.36 -3.09 -10.95
N VAL A 85 7.64 -3.42 -12.03
CA VAL A 85 8.25 -3.91 -13.28
C VAL A 85 9.01 -2.82 -14.05
N SER A 86 8.62 -1.55 -13.89
CA SER A 86 9.31 -0.40 -14.50
C SER A 86 9.13 0.85 -13.66
N ARG A 87 10.18 1.70 -13.62
CA ARG A 87 10.14 3.00 -12.94
C ARG A 87 9.05 3.92 -13.50
N GLN A 88 8.79 3.84 -14.81
CA GLN A 88 7.74 4.62 -15.46
C GLN A 88 6.36 4.21 -14.94
N LEU A 89 6.05 2.91 -15.00
CA LEU A 89 4.76 2.40 -14.52
C LEU A 89 4.59 2.65 -13.01
N TYR A 90 5.65 2.50 -12.23
CA TYR A 90 5.61 2.80 -10.80
C TYR A 90 5.13 4.24 -10.55
N ARG A 91 5.69 5.23 -11.27
CA ARG A 91 5.29 6.64 -11.12
C ARG A 91 3.82 6.88 -11.49
N GLU A 92 3.34 6.21 -12.52
CA GLU A 92 1.94 6.34 -12.97
C GLU A 92 0.96 5.66 -12.02
N THR A 93 1.36 4.55 -11.38
CA THR A 93 0.41 3.61 -10.77
C THR A 93 0.60 3.36 -9.28
N ALA A 94 1.64 3.91 -8.65
CA ALA A 94 1.94 3.68 -7.22
C ALA A 94 0.79 4.08 -6.27
N LEU A 95 -0.12 4.95 -6.71
CA LEU A 95 -1.28 5.37 -5.92
C LEU A 95 -2.51 4.46 -6.12
N LEU A 96 -2.57 3.68 -7.20
CA LEU A 96 -3.74 2.86 -7.53
C LEU A 96 -4.13 1.85 -6.43
N PRO A 97 -3.20 1.15 -5.75
CA PRO A 97 -3.59 0.28 -4.64
C PRO A 97 -4.31 1.03 -3.53
N TYR A 98 -3.91 2.27 -3.23
CA TYR A 98 -4.57 3.08 -2.20
C TYR A 98 -5.96 3.55 -2.63
N GLN A 99 -6.14 3.78 -3.94
CA GLN A 99 -7.39 4.26 -4.50
C GLN A 99 -8.42 3.16 -4.67
N LEU A 100 -8.00 1.97 -5.07
CA LEU A 100 -8.88 0.91 -5.55
C LEU A 100 -9.05 -0.25 -4.55
N THR A 101 -8.07 -0.47 -3.67
CA THR A 101 -8.08 -1.56 -2.70
C THR A 101 -8.67 -1.12 -1.36
N THR A 102 -9.41 -2.02 -0.71
CA THR A 102 -9.88 -1.83 0.66
C THR A 102 -8.86 -2.34 1.65
N PHE A 103 -8.39 -1.47 2.54
CA PHE A 103 -7.50 -1.84 3.65
C PHE A 103 -8.34 -2.12 4.90
N LYS A 104 -8.37 -3.38 5.33
CA LYS A 104 -9.16 -3.84 6.48
C LYS A 104 -8.25 -4.09 7.68
N PHE A 105 -8.55 -3.41 8.77
CA PHE A 105 -7.85 -3.48 10.05
C PHE A 105 -8.78 -4.14 11.06
N GLY A 106 -8.33 -5.21 11.73
CA GLY A 106 -9.15 -5.92 12.71
C GLY A 106 -8.46 -7.14 13.33
N TYR A 107 -9.15 -7.76 14.29
CA TYR A 107 -8.81 -9.03 14.96
C TYR A 107 -7.48 -9.09 15.74
N PHE A 108 -7.09 -8.02 16.44
CA PHE A 108 -6.04 -8.17 17.45
C PHE A 108 -6.64 -8.73 18.74
N ARG A 109 -6.37 -10.02 18.99
CA ARG A 109 -6.44 -10.63 20.32
C ARG A 109 -5.02 -10.70 20.86
N TYR A 110 -4.38 -9.56 21.10
CA TYR A 110 -3.13 -9.52 21.84
C TYR A 110 -3.19 -8.43 22.90
N PRO A 111 -2.69 -8.71 24.10
CA PRO A 111 -3.13 -8.03 25.29
C PRO A 111 -2.31 -6.73 25.41
N TRP A 112 -2.97 -5.64 25.78
CA TRP A 112 -2.34 -4.38 26.23
C TRP A 112 -1.86 -3.35 25.18
N GLY A 113 -2.28 -3.45 23.91
CA GLY A 113 -2.10 -2.36 22.92
C GLY A 113 -3.42 -1.70 22.55
N LYS A 114 -3.48 -0.38 22.34
CA LYS A 114 -4.72 0.25 21.89
C LYS A 114 -4.96 -0.20 20.44
N PRO A 115 -6.12 -0.76 20.10
CA PRO A 115 -6.41 -1.22 18.73
C PRO A 115 -6.17 -0.18 17.61
N LEU A 116 -6.16 1.12 17.95
CA LEU A 116 -5.84 2.24 17.08
C LEU A 116 -4.35 2.39 16.72
N ASP A 117 -3.43 1.82 17.52
CA ASP A 117 -1.98 1.98 17.33
C ASP A 117 -1.51 1.44 15.98
N VAL A 118 -2.16 0.38 15.48
CA VAL A 118 -1.77 -0.27 14.22
C VAL A 118 -2.26 0.50 13.00
N LEU A 119 -3.46 1.09 13.10
CA LEU A 119 -3.98 2.00 12.09
C LEU A 119 -3.12 3.27 12.02
N GLU A 120 -2.74 3.80 13.19
CA GLU A 120 -1.83 4.94 13.32
C GLU A 120 -0.46 4.64 12.68
N ILE A 121 0.19 3.55 13.07
CA ILE A 121 1.49 3.11 12.50
C ILE A 121 1.37 2.94 10.99
N PHE A 122 0.28 2.36 10.49
CA PHE A 122 0.09 2.22 9.04
C PHE A 122 0.05 3.57 8.34
N LEU A 123 -0.69 4.55 8.87
CA LEU A 123 -0.80 5.89 8.28
C LEU A 123 0.52 6.66 8.37
N LEU A 124 1.22 6.59 9.51
CA LEU A 124 2.50 7.28 9.71
C LEU A 124 3.61 6.78 8.80
N ASN A 125 3.57 5.52 8.37
CA ASN A 125 4.54 4.95 7.42
C ASN A 125 4.20 5.22 5.93
N ARG A 126 3.33 6.18 5.64
CA ARG A 126 2.92 6.55 4.27
C ARG A 126 3.26 7.99 3.95
N SER A 127 3.42 8.27 2.66
CA SER A 127 3.51 9.65 2.19
C SER A 127 2.15 10.33 2.22
N TRP A 128 2.13 11.66 2.22
CA TRP A 128 0.89 12.43 2.16
C TRP A 128 0.04 12.08 0.93
N ALA A 129 0.69 11.86 -0.23
CA ALA A 129 0.00 11.45 -1.45
C ALA A 129 -0.67 10.07 -1.30
N GLN A 130 -0.03 9.13 -0.60
CA GLN A 130 -0.61 7.81 -0.32
C GLN A 130 -1.78 7.91 0.65
N VAL A 131 -1.63 8.68 1.75
CA VAL A 131 -2.72 8.91 2.72
C VAL A 131 -3.93 9.59 2.07
N SER A 132 -3.68 10.61 1.24
CA SER A 132 -4.74 11.31 0.50
C SER A 132 -5.42 10.43 -0.54
N SER A 133 -4.71 9.42 -1.05
CA SER A 133 -5.24 8.49 -2.06
C SER A 133 -6.03 7.32 -1.46
N LEU A 134 -5.89 7.04 -0.16
CA LEU A 134 -6.64 5.98 0.53
C LEU A 134 -8.15 6.25 0.52
N GLN A 135 -8.89 5.51 -0.32
CA GLN A 135 -10.35 5.69 -0.41
C GLN A 135 -11.11 4.78 0.56
N ASN A 136 -10.64 3.53 0.73
CA ASN A 136 -11.39 2.50 1.43
C ASN A 136 -10.56 1.92 2.57
N MET A 137 -10.81 2.38 3.79
CA MET A 137 -10.27 1.77 4.99
C MET A 137 -11.40 1.31 5.90
N GLU A 138 -11.34 0.05 6.31
CA GLU A 138 -12.32 -0.55 7.23
C GLU A 138 -11.63 -0.93 8.53
N TYR A 139 -12.26 -0.61 9.64
CA TYR A 139 -11.78 -0.90 10.96
C TYR A 139 -12.87 -1.64 11.75
N VAL A 140 -12.54 -2.84 12.24
CA VAL A 140 -13.48 -3.70 12.96
C VAL A 140 -13.02 -3.88 14.40
N VAL A 141 -13.80 -3.37 15.34
CA VAL A 141 -13.60 -3.55 16.79
C VAL A 141 -14.46 -4.71 17.27
N LYS A 142 -13.85 -5.62 18.02
CA LYS A 142 -14.56 -6.65 18.77
C LYS A 142 -14.74 -6.18 20.21
N PHE A 143 -15.99 -6.07 20.66
CA PHE A 143 -16.28 -5.86 22.08
C PHE A 143 -16.46 -7.22 22.74
N ASP A 144 -15.66 -7.52 23.76
CA ASP A 144 -15.94 -8.65 24.64
C ASP A 144 -16.96 -8.15 25.68
N GLY A 145 -18.24 -8.33 25.38
CA GLY A 145 -19.28 -8.19 26.38
C GLY A 145 -19.17 -9.36 27.35
N PHE A 146 -18.65 -9.13 28.55
CA PHE A 146 -18.82 -10.06 29.67
C PHE A 146 -20.28 -10.00 30.14
N ASN A 147 -21.20 -10.50 29.31
CA ASN A 147 -22.54 -10.82 29.78
C ASN A 147 -22.51 -12.27 30.24
N ASN A 148 -22.61 -12.44 31.55
CA ASN A 148 -22.82 -13.73 32.18
C ASN A 148 -23.99 -14.44 31.49
N ILE A 149 -23.81 -15.74 31.22
CA ILE A 149 -24.77 -16.74 30.70
C ILE A 149 -24.59 -17.04 29.20
N PHE A 150 -23.72 -18.03 28.94
CA PHE A 150 -23.71 -19.05 27.86
C PHE A 150 -23.97 -18.71 26.38
N GLU A 151 -24.16 -17.46 25.98
CA GLU A 151 -24.19 -17.06 24.57
C GLU A 151 -23.16 -15.94 24.34
N HIS A 152 -22.00 -16.29 23.76
CA HIS A 152 -21.05 -15.29 23.29
C HIS A 152 -21.62 -14.61 22.03
N GLU A 153 -22.53 -13.66 22.22
CA GLU A 153 -22.93 -12.77 21.13
C GLU A 153 -21.82 -11.73 20.94
N TYR A 154 -20.94 -12.00 19.98
CA TYR A 154 -19.89 -11.06 19.63
C TYR A 154 -20.51 -9.83 18.97
N GLN A 155 -20.51 -8.71 19.67
CA GLN A 155 -20.84 -7.43 19.07
C GLN A 155 -19.60 -6.84 18.39
N TYR A 156 -19.77 -6.48 17.11
CA TYR A 156 -18.74 -5.85 16.30
C TYR A 156 -19.19 -4.45 15.93
N GLU A 157 -18.30 -3.47 16.12
CA GLU A 157 -18.46 -2.17 15.49
C GLU A 157 -17.54 -2.12 14.28
N LYS A 158 -18.15 -1.96 13.10
CA LYS A 158 -17.44 -1.69 11.86
C LYS A 158 -17.50 -0.19 11.59
N LYS A 159 -16.33 0.42 11.45
CA LYS A 159 -16.18 1.80 10.97
C LYS A 159 -15.46 1.79 9.64
N SER A 160 -15.86 2.67 8.74
CA SER A 160 -15.25 2.85 7.43
C SER A 160 -14.93 4.31 7.19
N GLY A 161 -13.86 4.58 6.44
CA GLY A 161 -13.47 5.94 6.08
C GLY A 161 -12.28 5.98 5.15
N THR A 162 -11.98 7.18 4.64
CA THR A 162 -10.78 7.45 3.83
C THR A 162 -9.54 7.59 4.70
N GLY A 163 -8.35 7.60 4.08
CA GLY A 163 -7.11 7.89 4.81
C GLY A 163 -7.15 9.23 5.53
N LEU A 164 -7.69 10.27 4.89
CA LEU A 164 -7.83 11.60 5.50
C LEU A 164 -8.81 11.61 6.67
N TYR A 165 -9.91 10.85 6.58
CA TYR A 165 -10.84 10.69 7.70
C TYR A 165 -10.13 10.09 8.91
N TRP A 166 -9.42 8.98 8.73
CA TRP A 166 -8.71 8.30 9.82
C TRP A 166 -7.55 9.11 10.36
N PHE A 167 -6.84 9.83 9.49
CA PHE A 167 -5.76 10.73 9.87
C PHE A 167 -6.26 11.84 10.81
N ALA A 168 -7.40 12.46 10.47
CA ALA A 168 -8.06 13.45 11.32
C ALA A 168 -8.66 12.83 12.59
N HIS A 169 -9.28 11.64 12.48
CA HIS A 169 -9.89 10.92 13.60
C HIS A 169 -8.90 10.58 14.71
N LEU A 170 -7.65 10.26 14.33
CA LEU A 170 -6.55 9.97 15.24
C LEU A 170 -5.83 11.23 15.74
N GLY A 171 -6.18 12.42 15.24
CA GLY A 171 -5.53 13.68 15.61
C GLY A 171 -4.10 13.82 15.07
N LEU A 172 -3.75 13.11 14.00
CA LEU A 172 -2.43 13.16 13.37
C LEU A 172 -2.22 14.45 12.58
N LYS A 173 -0.98 14.91 12.50
CA LYS A 173 -0.58 16.08 11.71
C LYS A 173 0.28 15.67 10.52
N PRO A 174 0.23 16.39 9.39
CA PRO A 174 1.07 16.08 8.23
C PRO A 174 2.58 16.04 8.54
N SER A 175 3.03 16.77 9.58
CA SER A 175 4.39 16.74 10.12
C SER A 175 4.82 15.39 10.68
N ASP A 176 3.86 14.55 11.06
CA ASP A 176 4.10 13.30 11.77
C ASP A 176 4.35 12.15 10.79
N LEU A 177 3.99 12.33 9.51
CA LEU A 177 4.27 11.35 8.47
C LEU A 177 5.77 11.13 8.34
N ALA A 178 6.16 9.87 8.18
CA ALA A 178 7.52 9.51 7.83
C ALA A 178 7.91 10.31 6.58
N VAL A 179 8.88 11.20 6.73
CA VAL A 179 9.53 11.86 5.61
C VAL A 179 10.37 10.77 4.92
N HIS A 180 9.71 9.94 4.12
CA HIS A 180 10.41 9.19 3.10
C HIS A 180 10.90 10.21 2.09
N ILE A 181 12.09 10.74 2.35
CA ILE A 181 12.99 11.24 1.33
C ILE A 181 13.16 10.05 0.39
N THR A 182 12.38 10.01 -0.69
CA THR A 182 12.60 9.08 -1.80
C THR A 182 13.96 9.40 -2.39
N VAL A 183 14.98 8.73 -1.88
CA VAL A 183 16.27 8.59 -2.54
C VAL A 183 16.12 7.52 -3.62
N ALA A 184 16.44 7.95 -4.85
CA ALA A 184 16.76 7.20 -6.08
C ALA A 184 15.62 6.57 -6.93
#